data_AF-A0A0D0CEP7-F1
#
_entry.id   AF-A0A0D0CEP7-F1
#
_cell.length_a   1.000
_cell.length_b   1.000
_cell.length_c   1.000
_cell.angle_alpha   90.00
_cell.angle_beta   90.00
_cell.angle_gamma   90.00
#
_symmetry.space_group_name_H-M   'P 1'
#
loop_
_entity.id
_entity.type
_entity.pdbx_description
1 polymer ?
#
loop_
_entity_poly.entity_id
_entity_poly.type
_entity_poly.pdbx_seq_one_letter_code
_entity_poly.pdbx_strand_id
1 'polypeptide(L)'
;TFGEFVMYILNPNLGLGTAQWHDFAIIPGQVIQILNWWNSTKNPKSVCNELNEWAVKHVCSCLAKQAQHVTREGKLKMAGRAIDKQLVLLFSFENIFNYL
;
A
#
# COMPACT_ATOMS: atom_id res chain seq x y z
N THR A 1 21.06 -13.34 14.55
CA THR A 1 20.30 -12.53 15.52
C THR A 1 18.83 -12.94 15.50
N PHE A 2 18.01 -12.48 16.45
CA PHE A 2 16.56 -12.74 16.41
C PHE A 2 15.91 -12.21 15.12
N GLY A 3 16.35 -11.05 14.62
CA GLY A 3 15.87 -10.50 13.35
C GLY A 3 16.19 -11.42 12.15
N GLU A 4 17.41 -11.95 12.07
CA GLU A 4 17.79 -12.89 11.00
C GLU A 4 17.00 -14.20 11.08
N PHE A 5 16.73 -14.69 12.29
CA PHE A 5 15.90 -15.88 12.50
C PHE A 5 14.45 -15.65 12.03
N VAL A 6 13.86 -14.51 12.39
CA VAL A 6 12.52 -14.12 11.93
C VAL A 6 12.49 -14.00 10.40
N MET A 7 13.48 -13.36 9.79
CA MET A 7 13.58 -13.22 8.34
C MET A 7 13.79 -14.56 7.62
N TYR A 8 14.48 -15.50 8.25
CA TYR A 8 14.66 -16.85 7.72
C TYR A 8 13.34 -17.65 7.76
N ILE A 9 12.65 -17.68 8.90
CA ILE A 9 11.37 -18.38 9.06
C ILE A 9 10.30 -17.79 8.15
N LEU A 10 10.21 -16.46 8.10
CA LEU A 10 9.19 -15.76 7.32
C LEU A 10 9.56 -15.60 5.84
N ASN A 11 10.63 -16.26 5.35
CA ASN A 11 11.02 -16.16 3.95
C ASN A 11 10.04 -16.96 3.07
N PRO A 12 9.22 -16.30 2.22
CA PRO A 12 8.25 -16.99 1.38
C PRO A 12 8.90 -17.84 0.28
N ASN A 13 10.19 -17.64 0.00
CA ASN A 13 10.94 -18.39 -1.01
C ASN A 13 11.49 -19.72 -0.47
N LEU A 14 11.45 -19.92 0.84
CA LEU A 14 11.70 -21.23 1.44
C LEU A 14 10.35 -21.94 1.48
N GLY A 15 10.25 -23.16 0.94
CA GLY A 15 8.95 -23.85 0.72
C GLY A 15 8.07 -24.07 1.97
N LEU A 16 8.58 -23.76 3.17
CA LEU A 16 7.86 -23.77 4.44
C LEU A 16 7.28 -22.41 4.84
N GLY A 17 7.80 -21.31 4.28
CA GLY A 17 7.39 -19.95 4.60
C GLY A 17 5.93 -19.69 4.26
N THR A 18 5.41 -20.27 3.16
CA THR A 18 4.00 -20.09 2.79
C THR A 18 3.03 -20.75 3.77
N ALA A 19 3.34 -21.95 4.26
CA ALA A 19 2.52 -22.65 5.25
C ALA A 19 2.58 -21.94 6.61
N GLN A 20 3.77 -21.51 7.03
CA GLN A 20 3.97 -20.77 8.27
C GLN A 20 3.30 -19.38 8.23
N TRP A 21 3.35 -18.69 7.09
CA TRP A 21 2.60 -17.47 6.88
C TRP A 21 1.09 -17.71 6.90
N HIS A 22 0.63 -18.83 6.35
CA HIS A 22 -0.79 -19.17 6.37
C HIS A 22 -1.27 -19.37 7.80
N ASP A 23 -0.58 -20.21 8.59
CA ASP A 23 -0.95 -20.48 9.98
C ASP A 23 -0.84 -19.23 10.87
N PHE A 24 0.11 -18.35 10.58
CA PHE A 24 0.25 -17.07 11.27
C PHE A 24 -0.85 -16.07 10.88
N ALA A 25 -1.16 -15.95 9.59
CA ALA A 25 -2.11 -14.96 9.08
C ALA A 25 -3.59 -15.43 9.11
N ILE A 26 -3.86 -16.71 9.37
CA ILE A 26 -5.22 -17.26 9.47
C ILE A 26 -6.00 -16.64 10.63
N ILE A 27 -5.30 -16.19 11.68
CA ILE A 27 -5.91 -15.54 12.83
C ILE A 27 -6.08 -14.04 12.49
N PRO A 28 -7.33 -13.56 12.35
CA PRO A 28 -7.57 -12.17 11.98
C PRO A 28 -6.95 -11.21 13.00
N GLY A 29 -6.31 -10.15 12.50
CA GLY A 29 -5.76 -9.09 13.32
C GLY A 29 -4.34 -9.32 13.85
N GLN A 30 -3.75 -10.52 13.75
CA GLN A 30 -2.36 -10.74 14.18
C GLN A 30 -1.37 -9.85 13.42
N VAL A 31 -1.55 -9.73 12.10
CA VAL A 31 -0.74 -8.85 11.27
C VAL A 31 -0.89 -7.39 11.72
N ILE A 32 -2.11 -6.95 12.01
CA ILE A 32 -2.39 -5.59 12.50
C ILE A 32 -1.74 -5.37 13.87
N GLN A 33 -1.77 -6.36 14.76
CA GLN A 33 -1.16 -6.28 16.07
C GLN A 33 0.37 -6.13 15.99
N ILE A 34 1.03 -6.85 15.07
CA ILE A 34 2.46 -6.68 14.79
C ILE A 34 2.74 -5.26 14.28
N LEU A 35 1.97 -4.78 13.31
CA LEU A 35 2.15 -3.44 12.75
C LEU A 35 1.99 -2.36 13.83
N ASN A 36 0.98 -2.50 14.70
CA ASN A 36 0.77 -1.61 15.84
C ASN A 36 1.92 -1.69 16.85
N TRP A 37 2.46 -2.88 17.08
CA TRP A 37 3.62 -3.05 17.93
C TRP A 37 4.84 -2.36 17.35
N TRP A 38 5.13 -2.54 16.06
CA TRP A 38 6.22 -1.85 15.36
C TRP A 38 6.06 -0.32 15.34
N ASN A 39 4.83 0.17 15.20
CA ASN A 39 4.52 1.60 15.25
C ASN A 39 4.42 2.16 16.69
N SER A 40 4.67 1.35 17.71
CA SER A 40 4.60 1.79 19.10
C SER A 40 5.65 2.87 19.39
N THR A 41 5.28 3.85 20.22
CA THR A 41 6.19 4.88 20.73
C THR A 41 7.35 4.34 21.57
N LYS A 42 7.29 3.06 21.95
CA LYS A 42 8.35 2.34 22.66
C LYS A 42 9.51 1.91 21.75
N ASN A 43 9.31 1.89 20.43
CA ASN A 43 10.35 1.52 19.48
C ASN A 43 11.22 2.71 19.06
N PRO A 44 12.44 2.46 18.56
CA PRO A 44 13.27 3.50 17.97
C PRO A 44 12.55 4.23 16.83
N LYS A 45 12.70 5.56 16.76
CA LYS A 45 12.10 6.38 15.69
C LYS A 45 12.47 5.92 14.28
N SER A 46 13.66 5.33 14.10
CA SER A 46 14.09 4.78 12.81
C SER A 46 13.15 3.69 12.31
N VAL A 47 12.71 2.79 13.19
CA VAL A 47 11.76 1.71 12.86
C VAL A 47 10.40 2.28 12.45
N CYS A 48 9.88 3.25 13.21
CA CYS A 48 8.61 3.88 12.87
C CYS A 48 8.69 4.65 11.54
N ASN A 49 9.79 5.34 11.28
CA ASN A 49 10.01 6.07 10.02
C ASN A 49 10.07 5.11 8.83
N GLU A 50 10.81 4.01 8.94
CA GLU A 50 10.90 2.98 7.91
C GLU A 50 9.53 2.35 7.62
N LEU A 51 8.76 2.02 8.67
CA LEU A 51 7.41 1.49 8.53
C LEU A 51 6.47 2.47 7.82
N ASN A 52 6.53 3.76 8.19
CA ASN A 52 5.71 4.80 7.57
C ASN A 52 6.07 5.01 6.10
N GLU A 53 7.36 5.05 5.76
CA GLU A 53 7.81 5.19 4.38
C GLU A 53 7.33 4.00 3.53
N TRP A 54 7.48 2.78 4.05
CA TRP A 54 6.98 1.58 3.39
C TRP A 54 5.46 1.64 3.16
N ALA A 55 4.68 2.03 4.18
CA ALA A 55 3.23 2.10 4.11
C ALA A 55 2.76 3.13 3.06
N VAL A 56 3.35 4.32 3.06
CA VAL A 56 3.06 5.37 2.07
C VAL A 56 3.38 4.87 0.67
N LYS A 57 4.56 4.28 0.46
CA LYS A 57 4.97 3.75 -0.84
C LYS A 57 4.03 2.64 -1.33
N HIS A 58 3.57 1.77 -0.44
CA HIS A 58 2.61 0.71 -0.78
C HIS A 58 1.27 1.30 -1.24
N VAL A 59 0.71 2.25 -0.49
CA VAL A 59 -0.54 2.94 -0.86
C VAL A 59 -0.39 3.66 -2.21
N CYS A 60 0.70 4.39 -2.41
CA CYS A 60 0.98 5.04 -3.70
C CYS A 60 1.06 4.05 -4.86
N SER A 61 1.67 2.87 -4.66
CA SER A 61 1.72 1.82 -5.68
C SER A 61 0.33 1.27 -6.02
N CYS A 62 -0.50 1.03 -5.01
CA CYS A 62 -1.89 0.59 -5.19
C CYS A 62 -2.71 1.64 -5.96
N LEU A 63 -2.59 2.92 -5.58
CA LEU A 63 -3.23 4.03 -6.28
C LEU A 63 -2.75 4.13 -7.73
N ALA A 64 -1.45 3.97 -8.01
CA ALA A 64 -0.92 4.00 -9.37
C ALA A 64 -1.52 2.88 -10.23
N LYS A 65 -1.66 1.66 -9.69
CA LYS A 65 -2.30 0.54 -10.40
C LYS A 65 -3.78 0.81 -10.70
N GLN A 66 -4.51 1.35 -9.73
CA GLN A 66 -5.91 1.74 -9.92
C GLN A 66 -6.04 2.85 -10.96
N ALA A 67 -5.20 3.89 -10.88
CA ALA A 67 -5.18 4.98 -11.85
C ALA A 67 -4.88 4.45 -13.27
N GLN A 68 -3.89 3.57 -13.43
CA GLN A 68 -3.59 2.93 -14.72
C GLN A 68 -4.79 2.12 -15.25
N HIS A 69 -5.48 1.39 -14.39
CA HIS A 69 -6.67 0.64 -14.78
C HIS A 69 -7.78 1.59 -15.27
N VAL A 70 -8.08 2.64 -14.51
CA VAL A 70 -9.09 3.65 -14.86
C VAL A 70 -8.72 4.39 -16.16
N THR A 71 -7.44 4.69 -16.38
CA THR A 71 -6.93 5.28 -17.64
C THR A 71 -7.11 4.32 -18.82
N ARG A 72 -6.80 3.02 -18.64
CA ARG A 72 -6.98 1.98 -19.68
C ARG A 72 -8.45 1.79 -20.04
N GLU A 73 -9.34 1.80 -19.05
CA GLU A 73 -10.79 1.72 -19.26
C GLU A 73 -11.38 2.98 -19.91
N GLY A 74 -10.58 4.04 -20.05
CA GLY A 74 -11.03 5.30 -20.66
C GLY A 74 -12.05 6.06 -19.81
N LYS A 75 -12.29 5.65 -18.56
CA LYS A 75 -13.23 6.33 -17.65
C LYS A 75 -12.79 7.76 -17.31
N LEU A 76 -11.48 8.00 -17.32
CA LEU A 76 -10.89 9.35 -17.19
C LEU A 76 -10.50 9.97 -18.54
N LYS A 77 -10.81 9.33 -19.68
CA LYS A 77 -10.78 10.02 -20.97
C LYS A 77 -11.99 10.94 -20.99
N MET A 78 -11.83 12.16 -20.47
CA MET A 78 -12.72 13.25 -20.85
C MET A 78 -12.73 13.26 -22.38
N ALA A 79 -13.89 12.97 -22.98
CA ALA A 79 -14.07 12.81 -24.42
C ALA A 79 -13.38 13.94 -25.20
N GLY A 80 -12.15 13.70 -25.67
CA GLY A 80 -11.36 14.66 -26.45
C GLY A 80 -10.74 15.85 -25.70
N ARG A 81 -10.76 15.94 -24.37
CA ARG A 81 -10.08 17.05 -23.65
C ARG A 81 -8.66 16.65 -23.22
N ALA A 82 -7.68 17.50 -23.55
CA ALA A 82 -6.31 17.35 -23.10
C ALA A 82 -6.22 17.54 -21.57
N ILE A 83 -5.40 16.71 -20.91
CA ILE A 83 -5.08 16.86 -19.49
C ILE A 83 -4.00 17.92 -19.38
N ASP A 84 -4.37 19.14 -18.98
CA ASP A 84 -3.44 20.23 -18.74
C ASP A 84 -3.24 20.52 -17.25
N LYS A 85 -2.28 21.39 -16.94
CA LYS A 85 -1.89 21.74 -15.57
C LYS A 85 -3.05 22.39 -14.79
N GLN A 86 -3.94 23.12 -15.46
CA GLN A 86 -5.10 23.74 -14.83
C GLN A 86 -6.14 22.71 -14.43
N LEU A 87 -6.40 21.72 -15.29
CA LEU A 87 -7.31 20.63 -15.01
C LEU A 87 -6.87 19.82 -13.78
N VAL A 88 -5.58 19.47 -13.70
CA VAL A 88 -5.05 18.71 -12.55
C VAL A 88 -5.17 19.51 -11.24
N LEU A 89 -4.96 20.83 -11.30
CA LEU A 89 -5.08 21.71 -10.13
C LEU A 89 -6.54 21.94 -9.70
N LEU A 90 -7.49 21.84 -10.62
CA LEU A 90 -8.92 22.02 -10.38
C LEU A 90 -9.67 20.70 -10.17
N PHE A 91 -8.99 19.56 -10.32
CA PHE A 91 -9.57 18.24 -10.18
C PHE A 91 -9.96 17.98 -8.72
N SER A 92 -11.26 17.81 -8.49
CA SER A 92 -11.83 17.42 -7.20
C SER A 92 -12.72 16.20 -7.39
N PHE A 93 -12.54 15.20 -6.53
CA PHE A 93 -13.38 13.99 -6.52
C PHE A 93 -14.84 14.28 -6.19
N GLU A 94 -15.14 15.33 -5.42
CA GLU A 94 -16.52 15.75 -5.13
C GLU A 94 -17.27 16.18 -6.39
N ASN A 95 -16.55 16.69 -7.39
CA ASN A 95 -17.13 17.27 -8.61
C ASN A 95 -16.99 16.34 -9.83
N ILE A 96 -16.60 15.08 -9.65
CA ILE A 96 -16.28 14.18 -10.77
C ILE A 96 -17.47 13.96 -11.72
N PHE A 97 -18.70 13.98 -11.19
CA PHE A 97 -19.93 13.88 -11.99
C PHE A 97 -20.20 15.10 -12.87
N ASN A 98 -19.65 16.27 -12.55
CA ASN A 98 -19.79 17.48 -13.36
C ASN A 98 -18.86 17.48 -14.60
N TYR A 99 -17.93 16.53 -14.67
CA TYR A 99 -16.97 16.37 -15.78
C TYR A 99 -17.31 15.21 -16.73
N LEU A 100 -18.36 14.43 -16.42
CA LEU A 100 -18.95 13.40 -17.28
C LEU A 100 -20.03 14.01 -18.19
#